data_AF-A0A847GGL2-F1
#
_entry.id   AF-A0A847GGL2-F1
#
_cell.length_a   1.000
_cell.length_b   1.000
_cell.length_c   1.000
_cell.angle_alpha   90.00
_cell.angle_beta   90.00
_cell.angle_gamma   90.00
#
_symmetry.space_group_name_H-M   'P 1'
#
loop_
_entity.id
_entity.type
_entity.pdbx_description
1 polymer ?
#
loop_
_entity_poly.entity_id
_entity_poly.type
_entity_poly.pdbx_seq_one_letter_code
_entity_poly.pdbx_strand_id
1 'polypeptide(L)' 'SSEKPLGEWNQYKVVCKGDTIELYINGTLQNRATGCTVTSGIIGLQSEGTPIEFRNIHIEPMGK' A
#
# COMPACT_ATOMS: atom_id res chain seq x y z
N SER A 1 -6.22 -0.41 15.06
CA SER A 1 -6.37 -0.56 13.61
C SER A 1 -7.06 0.68 13.07
N SER A 2 -6.63 1.19 11.92
CA SER A 2 -7.37 2.24 11.18
C SER A 2 -8.30 1.66 10.12
N GLU A 3 -8.42 0.34 10.03
CA GLU A 3 -9.30 -0.35 9.09
C GLU A 3 -10.77 -0.19 9.49
N LYS A 4 -11.62 -0.12 8.48
CA LYS A 4 -13.07 -0.12 8.63
C LYS A 4 -13.62 -1.54 8.76
N PRO A 5 -14.87 -1.70 9.24
CA PRO A 5 -15.55 -2.99 9.27
C PRO A 5 -15.59 -3.71 7.93
N LEU A 6 -15.85 -5.03 7.99
CA LEU A 6 -16.02 -5.87 6.81
C LEU A 6 -17.11 -5.31 5.88
N GLY A 7 -16.83 -5.28 4.58
CA GLY A 7 -17.73 -4.75 3.55
C GLY A 7 -17.54 -3.25 3.28
N GLU A 8 -16.74 -2.54 4.08
CA GLU A 8 -16.40 -1.16 3.82
C GLU A 8 -15.06 -0.99 3.10
N TRP A 9 -14.95 0.11 2.35
CA TRP A 9 -13.74 0.42 1.60
C TRP A 9 -12.67 1.08 2.47
N ASN A 10 -11.51 0.44 2.51
CA ASN A 10 -10.28 1.01 3.04
C ASN A 10 -9.48 1.71 1.93
N GLN A 11 -8.92 2.87 2.24
CA GLN A 11 -7.97 3.56 1.37
C GLN A 11 -6.55 3.14 1.74
N TYR A 12 -5.84 2.56 0.79
CA TYR A 12 -4.41 2.27 0.90
C TYR A 12 -3.61 3.35 0.18
N LYS A 13 -2.57 3.87 0.83
CA LYS A 13 -1.54 4.69 0.20
C LYS A 13 -0.19 4.07 0.54
N VAL A 14 0.54 3.65 -0.49
CA VAL A 14 1.90 3.09 -0.36
C VAL A 14 2.86 4.08 -0.99
N VAL A 15 3.83 4.56 -0.22
CA VAL A 15 4.87 5.49 -0.67
C VAL A 15 6.19 4.76 -0.72
N CYS A 16 6.74 4.57 -1.92
CA CYS A 16 8.07 4.03 -2.13
C CYS A 16 9.00 5.18 -2.54
N LYS A 17 9.96 5.54 -1.68
CA LYS A 17 10.93 6.61 -1.95
C LYS A 17 12.33 6.16 -1.55
N GLY A 18 13.20 5.98 -2.55
CA GLY A 18 14.54 5.45 -2.33
C GLY A 18 14.50 4.02 -1.78
N ASP A 19 15.10 3.81 -0.61
CA ASP A 19 15.13 2.54 0.12
C ASP A 19 14.07 2.47 1.24
N THR A 20 13.12 3.42 1.24
CA THR A 20 12.08 3.56 2.27
C THR A 20 10.71 3.30 1.68
N ILE A 21 9.91 2.51 2.40
CA ILE A 21 8.51 2.19 2.07
C ILE A 21 7.63 2.56 3.26
N GLU A 22 6.57 3.31 3.01
CA GLU A 22 5.56 3.66 4.01
C GLU A 22 4.17 3.21 3.55
N LEU A 23 3.42 2.58 4.45
CA LEU A 23 2.05 2.13 4.22
C LEU A 23 1.10 2.91 5.12
N TYR A 24 0.11 3.55 4.50
CA TYR A 24 -0.97 4.26 5.17
C TYR A 24 -2.29 3.54 4.87
N ILE A 25 -3.09 3.35 5.92
CA ILE A 25 -4.47 2.86 5.80
C ILE A 25 -5.40 3.93 6.36
N ASN A 26 -6.32 4.41 5.53
CA ASN A 26 -7.26 5.49 5.86
C ASN A 26 -6.58 6.73 6.45
N GLY A 27 -5.45 7.13 5.85
CA GLY A 27 -4.66 8.31 6.24
C GLY A 27 -3.69 8.09 7.41
N THR A 28 -3.80 6.99 8.15
CA THR A 28 -2.93 6.70 9.30
C THR A 28 -1.76 5.81 8.88
N LEU A 29 -0.52 6.22 9.19
CA LEU A 29 0.68 5.42 8.97
C LEU A 29 0.58 4.12 9.78
N GLN A 30 0.64 2.98 9.09
CA GLN A 30 0.61 1.65 9.69
C GLN A 30 2.00 1.02 9.78
N ASN A 31 2.82 1.21 8.75
CA ASN A 31 4.13 0.57 8.68
C ASN A 31 5.15 1.43 7.93
N ARG A 32 6.41 1.34 8.33
CA ARG A 32 7.56 2.01 7.72
C ARG A 32 8.75 1.07 7.70
N ALA A 33 9.24 0.76 6.52
CA ALA A 33 10.47 0.01 6.31
C ALA A 33 11.53 0.94 5.71
N THR A 34 12.79 0.79 6.16
CA THR A 34 13.96 1.54 5.66
C THR A 34 15.10 0.59 5.37
N GLY A 35 16.05 0.97 4.51
CA GLY A 35 17.18 0.11 4.15
C GLY A 35 16.76 -1.08 3.29
N CYS A 36 15.67 -0.94 2.52
CA CYS A 36 15.23 -1.97 1.58
C CYS A 36 16.28 -2.16 0.49
N THR A 37 16.74 -3.40 0.29
CA THR A 37 17.73 -3.74 -0.74
C THR A 37 17.14 -3.82 -2.15
N VAL A 38 15.81 -3.96 -2.25
CA VAL A 38 15.06 -3.94 -3.51
C VAL A 38 14.29 -2.64 -3.61
N THR A 39 14.64 -1.81 -4.60
CA THR A 39 14.11 -0.44 -4.76
C THR A 39 13.21 -0.27 -5.98
N SER A 40 13.02 -1.32 -6.79
CA SER A 40 12.15 -1.32 -7.98
C SER A 40 11.61 -2.71 -8.28
N GLY A 41 10.40 -2.79 -8.83
CA GLY A 41 9.78 -4.06 -9.18
C GLY A 41 8.35 -3.89 -9.73
N ILE A 42 7.63 -5.01 -9.83
CA ILE A 42 6.24 -5.05 -10.27
C ILE A 42 5.29 -4.86 -9.08
N ILE A 43 4.17 -4.18 -9.29
CA ILE A 43 3.08 -4.07 -8.32
C ILE A 43 2.11 -5.24 -8.53
N GLY A 44 1.82 -5.98 -7.45
CA GLY A 44 0.87 -7.09 -7.44
C GLY A 44 -0.30 -6.83 -6.50
N LEU A 45 -1.48 -7.31 -6.88
CA LEU A 45 -2.66 -7.38 -6.02
C LEU A 45 -2.86 -8.84 -5.63
N GLN A 46 -2.82 -9.13 -4.34
CA GLN A 46 -2.92 -10.49 -3.82
C GLN A 46 -4.19 -10.66 -3.01
N SER A 47 -4.79 -11.86 -3.12
CA SER A 47 -5.75 -12.38 -2.14
C SER A 47 -5.26 -13.72 -1.61
N GLU A 48 -5.61 -14.04 -0.36
CA GLU A 48 -5.37 -15.35 0.25
C GLU A 48 -6.69 -15.94 0.74
N GLY A 49 -7.19 -16.98 0.06
CA GLY A 49 -8.28 -17.84 0.52
C GLY A 49 -9.69 -17.21 0.58
N THR A 50 -9.84 -15.90 0.44
CA THR A 50 -11.12 -15.19 0.53
C THR A 50 -11.32 -14.20 -0.62
N PRO A 51 -12.57 -13.87 -1.01
CA PRO A 51 -12.84 -12.84 -1.99
C PRO A 51 -12.35 -11.47 -1.52
N ILE A 52 -11.71 -10.72 -2.41
CA ILE A 52 -11.30 -9.34 -2.20
C ILE A 52 -11.64 -8.52 -3.44
N GLU A 53 -11.97 -7.25 -3.24
CA GLU A 53 -12.28 -6.31 -4.30
C GLU A 53 -11.29 -5.13 -4.24
N PHE A 54 -10.84 -4.67 -5.42
CA PHE A 54 -9.98 -3.49 -5.56
C PHE A 54 -10.63 -2.50 -6.51
N ARG A 55 -10.51 -1.20 -6.22
CA ARG A 55 -10.97 -0.12 -7.10
C ARG A 55 -10.10 1.12 -6.96
N ASN A 56 -10.17 2.01 -7.95
CA ASN A 56 -9.48 3.32 -7.97
C ASN A 56 -7.97 3.18 -7.74
N ILE A 57 -7.34 2.27 -8.47
CA ILE A 57 -5.90 2.02 -8.38
C ILE A 57 -5.17 3.02 -9.28
N HIS A 58 -4.36 3.87 -8.67
CA HIS A 58 -3.56 4.89 -9.35
C HIS A 58 -2.09 4.75 -8.95
N ILE A 59 -1.20 4.98 -9.90
CA ILE A 59 0.24 4.97 -9.67
C ILE A 59 0.77 6.32 -10.14
N GLU A 60 1.45 7.02 -9.23
CA GLU A 60 2.11 8.27 -9.51
C GLU A 60 3.63 8.07 -9.35
N PRO A 61 4.43 8.32 -10.40
CA PRO A 61 5.88 8.31 -10.25
C PRO A 61 6.31 9.35 -9.23
N MET A 62 7.07 8.93 -8.22
CA MET A 62 7.75 9.86 -7.34
C MET A 62 8.92 10.46 -8.11
N GLY A 63 8.95 11.78 -8.24
CA GLY A 63 10.10 12.49 -8.80
C GLY A 63 11.40 12.12 -8.09
N LYS A 64 12.53 12.37 -8.75
CA LYS A 64 13.86 12.18 -8.14
C LYS A 64 13.98 12.95 -6.83
#